data_AF-A0A084V9Z6-F1
#
_entry.id   AF-A0A084V9Z6-F1
#
_cell.length_a   1.000
_cell.length_b   1.000
_cell.length_c   1.000
_cell.angle_alpha   90.00
_cell.angle_beta   90.00
_cell.angle_gamma   90.00
#
_symmetry.space_group_name_H-M   'P 1'
#
loop_
_entity.id
_entity.type
_entity.pdbx_description
1 polymer ?
#
loop_
_entity_poly.entity_id
_entity_poly.type
_entity_poly.pdbx_seq_one_letter_code
_entity_poly.pdbx_strand_id
1 'polypeptide(L)' 'MENIKAAVKILEDTLELEKAFQKSSPGSPGTSEDESEAPPGWRRLPSEEEMVESLR' A
#
# COMPACT_ATOMS: atom_id res chain seq x y z
N MET A 1 -2.69 -8.94 -38.02
CA MET A 1 -3.41 -9.74 -37.00
C MET A 1 -2.48 -10.31 -35.93
N GLU A 2 -1.22 -10.62 -36.24
CA GLU A 2 -0.24 -11.12 -35.26
C GLU A 2 0.08 -10.12 -34.14
N ASN A 3 0.22 -8.83 -34.45
CA ASN A 3 0.48 -7.79 -33.43
C ASN A 3 -0.63 -7.69 -32.37
N ILE A 4 -1.88 -7.95 -32.75
CA ILE A 4 -3.02 -7.92 -31.82
C ILE A 4 -2.95 -9.13 -30.88
N LYS A 5 -2.59 -10.32 -31.40
CA LYS A 5 -2.40 -11.51 -30.57
C LYS A 5 -1.24 -11.34 -29.58
N ALA A 6 -0.15 -10.71 -30.01
CA ALA A 6 0.97 -10.39 -29.13
C ALA A 6 0.55 -9.42 -28.01
N ALA A 7 -0.22 -8.38 -28.33
CA ALA A 7 -0.72 -7.44 -27.33
C ALA A 7 -1.67 -8.10 -26.32
N VAL A 8 -2.57 -8.99 -26.77
CA VAL A 8 -3.45 -9.76 -25.88
C VAL A 8 -2.64 -10.63 -24.92
N LYS A 9 -1.63 -11.34 -25.42
CA LYS A 9 -0.76 -12.18 -24.57
C LYS A 9 -0.03 -11.37 -23.50
N ILE A 10 0.49 -10.19 -23.84
CA ILE A 10 1.16 -9.31 -22.87
C ILE A 10 0.20 -8.90 -21.74
N LEU A 11 -1.06 -8.59 -22.08
CA LEU A 11 -2.07 -8.21 -21.09
C LEU A 11 -2.45 -9.38 -20.18
N GLU A 12 -2.59 -10.59 -20.74
CA GLU A 12 -2.84 -11.81 -19.98
C GLU A 12 -1.69 -12.12 -19.00
N ASP A 13 -0.44 -12.09 -19.49
CA ASP A 13 0.76 -12.32 -18.68
C ASP A 13 0.88 -11.27 -17.54
N THR A 14 0.55 -10.01 -17.83
CA THR A 14 0.57 -8.92 -16.83
C THR A 14 -0.47 -9.12 -15.73
N LEU A 15 -1.66 -9.59 -16.10
CA LEU A 15 -2.75 -9.86 -15.15
C LEU A 15 -2.41 -11.04 -14.21
N GLU A 16 -1.70 -12.05 -14.72
CA GLU A 16 -1.22 -13.16 -13.89
C GLU A 16 -0.13 -12.71 -12.90
N LEU A 17 0.79 -11.84 -13.34
CA LEU A 17 1.81 -11.22 -12.50
C LEU A 17 1.18 -10.38 -11.36
N GLU A 18 0.16 -9.58 -11.67
CA GLU A 18 -0.56 -8.79 -10.66
C GLU A 18 -1.24 -9.67 -9.61
N LYS A 19 -1.90 -10.75 -10.04
CA LYS A 19 -2.50 -11.73 -9.12
C LYS A 19 -1.46 -12.44 -8.26
N ALA A 20 -0.31 -12.78 -8.83
CA ALA A 20 0.80 -13.37 -8.08
C ALA A 20 1.36 -12.39 -7.04
N PHE A 21 1.47 -11.11 -7.38
CA PHE A 21 1.89 -10.06 -6.46
C PHE A 21 0.89 -9.86 -5.31
N GLN A 22 -0.41 -9.88 -5.58
CA GLN A 22 -1.43 -9.84 -4.52
C GLN A 22 -1.39 -11.05 -3.59
N LYS A 23 -1.07 -12.24 -4.10
CA LYS A 23 -0.94 -13.47 -3.29
C LYS A 23 0.36 -13.55 -2.49
N SER A 24 1.41 -12.85 -2.95
CA SER A 24 2.73 -12.85 -2.33
C SER A 24 3.02 -11.61 -1.51
N SER A 25 2.13 -10.63 -1.51
CA SER A 25 2.19 -9.51 -0.57
C SER A 25 1.99 -10.08 0.84
N PRO A 26 3.03 -10.14 1.69
CA PRO A 26 2.80 -10.35 3.11
C PRO A 26 1.95 -9.15 3.50
N GLY A 27 0.73 -9.40 3.97
CA GLY A 27 -0.31 -8.40 4.10
C GLY A 27 0.28 -7.05 4.51
N SER A 28 -0.07 -6.00 3.77
CA SER A 28 -0.02 -4.65 4.32
C SER A 28 -0.54 -4.78 5.75
N PRO A 29 0.27 -4.48 6.79
CA PRO A 29 -0.17 -4.71 8.15
C PRO A 29 -1.50 -3.99 8.24
N GLY A 30 -2.52 -4.75 8.64
CA GLY A 30 -3.85 -4.22 8.74
C GLY A 30 -3.78 -2.90 9.49
N THR A 31 -4.68 -1.99 9.17
CA THR A 31 -5.07 -0.94 10.09
C THR A 31 -5.77 -1.60 11.29
N SER A 32 -5.11 -2.56 11.96
CA SER A 32 -5.34 -2.78 13.36
C SER A 32 -4.74 -1.55 14.02
N GLU A 33 -5.61 -0.79 14.67
CA GLU A 33 -5.26 0.19 15.69
C GLU A 33 -4.54 -0.57 16.82
N ASP A 34 -3.35 -1.04 16.51
CA ASP A 34 -2.43 -1.64 17.45
C ASP A 34 -1.85 -0.46 18.20
N GLU A 35 -2.26 -0.30 19.45
CA GLU A 35 -1.67 0.61 20.43
C GLU A 35 -0.22 0.18 20.76
N SER A 36 0.56 -0.20 19.75
CA SER A 36 1.99 -0.33 19.83
C SER A 36 2.57 1.05 20.08
N GLU A 37 2.91 1.26 21.35
CA GLU A 37 3.69 2.39 21.82
C GLU A 37 4.87 2.61 20.86
N ALA A 38 4.93 3.80 20.25
CA ALA A 38 5.91 4.07 19.20
C ALA A 38 7.34 3.80 19.70
N PRO A 39 8.25 3.29 18.85
CA PRO A 39 9.62 2.98 19.26
C PRO A 39 10.29 4.17 19.98
N PRO A 40 11.13 3.93 20.99
CA PRO A 40 11.78 5.02 21.71
C PRO A 40 12.58 5.91 20.74
N GLY A 41 12.20 7.18 20.66
CA GLY A 41 12.76 8.17 19.72
C GLY A 41 11.83 8.53 18.54
N TRP A 42 10.80 7.74 18.28
CA TRP A 42 9.75 8.06 17.30
C TRP A 42 8.66 8.81 18.04
N ARG A 43 8.67 10.14 17.92
CA ARG A 43 7.54 10.93 18.41
C ARG A 43 6.31 10.58 17.58
N ARG A 44 5.18 10.36 18.24
CA ARG A 44 3.88 10.27 17.58
C ARG A 44 3.70 11.51 16.72
N LEU A 45 3.32 11.35 15.46
CA LEU A 45 2.94 12.48 14.63
C LEU A 45 1.69 13.12 15.27
N PRO A 46 1.65 14.45 15.41
CA PRO A 46 0.48 15.12 15.96
C PRO A 46 -0.75 14.84 15.11
N SER A 47 -1.92 14.79 15.74
CA SER A 47 -3.18 14.64 15.02
C SER A 47 -3.48 15.88 14.16
N GLU A 48 -4.41 15.76 13.21
CA GLU A 48 -4.81 16.88 12.36
C GLU A 48 -5.31 18.06 13.19
N GLU A 49 -6.06 17.78 14.26
CA GLU A 49 -6.56 18.78 15.21
C GLU A 49 -5.41 19.49 15.95
N GLU A 50 -4.41 18.75 16.41
CA GLU A 50 -3.23 19.31 17.10
C GLU A 50 -2.38 20.19 16.17
N MET A 51 -2.28 19.83 14.89
CA MET A 51 -1.60 20.63 13.87
C MET A 51 -2.35 21.95 13.60
N VAL A 52 -3.68 21.90 13.51
CA VAL A 52 -4.51 23.10 13.27
C VAL A 52 -4.51 24.04 14.47
N GLU A 53 -4.51 23.51 15.70
CA GLU A 53 -4.45 24.32 16.92
C GLU A 53 -3.11 25.05 17.07
N SER A 54 -2.00 24.42 16.66
CA SER A 54 -0.65 25.02 16.71
C SER A 54 -0.46 26.22 15.77
N LEU A 55 -1.37 26.43 14.81
CA LEU A 55 -1.32 27.53 13.83
C LEU A 55 -2.18 28.75 14.23
N ARG A 56 -2.94 28.67 15.33
CA ARG A 56 -3.75 29.78 15.86
C ARG A 56 -2.98 30.62 16.85
#